data_AF-A0A0P9CT75-F1
#
_entry.id   AF-A0A0P9CT75-F1
#
_cell.length_a   1.000
_cell.length_b   1.000
_cell.length_c   1.000
_cell.angle_alpha   90.00
_cell.angle_beta   90.00
_cell.angle_gamma   90.00
#
_symmetry.space_group_name_H-M   'P 1'
#
loop_
_entity.id
_entity.type
_entity.pdbx_description
1 polymer ?
#
loop_
_entity_poly.entity_id
_entity_poly.type
_entity_poly.pdbx_seq_one_letter_code
_entity_poly.pdbx_strand_id
1 'polypeptide(L)'
;MNLTPRQHEMVAIAAALANELAPRVDANDRTGRFPIENYADLHTSGYLRQIVPAEYGGAGANLFETVLMQERLAQGDGATAMAANMTMHLIGRVREVGNWPAPLFEAICRDVAEHGALINGAAS
;
A
#
# COMPACT_ATOMS: atom_id res chain seq x y z
N MET A 1 11.45 -14.79 13.33
CA MET A 1 12.09 -13.46 13.37
C MET A 1 11.46 -12.68 14.50
N ASN A 2 12.23 -11.98 15.34
CA ASN A 2 11.65 -11.08 16.35
C ASN A 2 11.37 -9.74 15.67
N LEU A 3 10.08 -9.40 15.51
CA LEU A 3 9.65 -8.12 14.96
C LEU A 3 9.64 -7.06 16.06
N THR A 4 9.86 -5.81 15.67
CA THR A 4 9.65 -4.66 16.55
C THR A 4 8.16 -4.41 16.79
N PRO A 5 7.76 -3.69 17.86
CA PRO A 5 6.35 -3.33 18.09
C PRO A 5 5.69 -2.65 16.88
N ARG A 6 6.40 -1.70 16.26
CA ARG A 6 5.94 -1.01 15.04
C ARG A 6 5.70 -1.98 13.86
N GLN A 7 6.61 -2.92 13.64
CA GLN A 7 6.43 -3.94 12.60
C GLN A 7 5.24 -4.85 12.90
N HIS A 8 5.00 -5.18 14.17
CA HIS A 8 3.80 -5.92 14.57
C HIS A 8 2.51 -5.14 14.27
N GLU A 9 2.47 -3.83 14.54
CA GLU A 9 1.31 -2.98 14.22
C GLU A 9 1.04 -2.92 12.71
N MET A 10 2.08 -2.73 11.90
CA MET A 10 1.98 -2.71 10.44
C MET A 10 1.46 -4.05 9.88
N VAL A 11 2.00 -5.17 10.38
CA VAL A 11 1.54 -6.52 9.99
C VAL A 11 0.10 -6.76 10.46
N ALA A 12 -0.32 -6.21 11.62
CA ALA A 12 -1.69 -6.34 12.09
C ALA A 12 -2.70 -5.63 11.17
N ILE A 13 -2.36 -4.43 10.66
CA ILE A 13 -3.18 -3.74 9.64
C ILE A 13 -3.33 -4.62 8.40
N ALA A 14 -2.21 -5.14 7.87
CA ALA A 14 -2.20 -6.02 6.71
C ALA A 14 -2.99 -7.32 6.95
N ALA A 15 -2.93 -7.88 8.16
CA ALA A 15 -3.63 -9.09 8.54
C ALA A 15 -5.15 -8.90 8.62
N ALA A 16 -5.60 -7.77 9.17
CA ALA A 16 -7.01 -7.42 9.22
C ALA A 16 -7.58 -7.27 7.81
N LEU A 17 -6.87 -6.55 6.94
CA LEU A 17 -7.23 -6.44 5.53
C LEU A 17 -7.25 -7.80 4.83
N ALA A 18 -6.20 -8.62 4.98
CA ALA A 18 -6.15 -9.93 4.34
C ALA A 18 -7.40 -10.78 4.67
N ASN A 19 -7.85 -10.75 5.93
CA ASN A 19 -9.05 -11.46 6.34
C ASN A 19 -10.34 -10.86 5.75
N GLU A 20 -10.40 -9.53 5.59
CA GLU A 20 -11.54 -8.82 4.99
C GLU A 20 -11.63 -9.01 3.47
N LEU A 21 -10.48 -9.06 2.79
CA LEU A 21 -10.42 -9.18 1.33
C LEU A 21 -10.63 -10.62 0.85
N ALA A 22 -10.15 -11.62 1.61
CA ALA A 22 -10.17 -13.03 1.20
C ALA A 22 -11.55 -13.56 0.74
N PRO A 23 -12.68 -13.24 1.41
CA PRO A 23 -14.00 -13.71 0.97
C PRO A 23 -14.44 -13.18 -0.40
N ARG A 24 -13.79 -12.13 -0.93
CA ARG A 24 -14.17 -11.45 -2.17
C ARG A 24 -13.46 -12.01 -3.40
N VAL A 25 -12.37 -12.77 -3.21
CA VAL A 25 -11.46 -13.24 -4.28
C VAL A 25 -12.20 -14.03 -5.34
N ASP A 26 -12.90 -15.10 -4.98
CA ASP A 26 -13.58 -15.98 -5.96
C ASP A 26 -14.59 -15.22 -6.83
N ALA A 27 -15.32 -14.27 -6.24
CA ALA A 27 -16.29 -13.45 -6.97
C ALA A 27 -15.60 -12.46 -7.92
N ASN A 28 -14.51 -11.83 -7.49
CA ASN A 28 -13.74 -10.90 -8.30
C ASN A 28 -13.06 -11.61 -9.47
N ASP A 29 -12.41 -12.74 -9.22
CA ASP A 29 -11.73 -13.55 -10.25
C ASP A 29 -12.70 -14.07 -11.31
N ARG A 30 -13.84 -14.63 -10.87
CA ARG A 30 -14.86 -15.16 -11.81
C ARG A 30 -15.47 -14.08 -12.70
N THR A 31 -15.57 -12.85 -12.20
CA THR A 31 -16.20 -11.73 -12.92
C THR A 31 -15.19 -10.86 -13.67
N GLY A 32 -13.89 -10.98 -13.36
CA GLY A 32 -12.84 -10.13 -13.91
C GLY A 32 -13.02 -8.65 -13.58
N ARG A 33 -13.79 -8.31 -12.54
CA ARG A 33 -14.07 -6.93 -12.18
C ARG A 33 -12.93 -6.33 -11.36
N PHE A 34 -12.76 -5.03 -11.45
CA PHE A 34 -11.86 -4.32 -10.56
C PHE A 34 -12.47 -4.20 -9.14
N PRO A 35 -11.74 -4.57 -8.08
CA PRO A 35 -12.28 -4.64 -6.72
C PRO A 35 -12.21 -3.28 -6.01
N ILE A 36 -13.05 -2.33 -6.44
CA ILE A 36 -13.07 -0.94 -5.91
C ILE A 36 -13.14 -0.91 -4.38
N GLU A 37 -13.96 -1.78 -3.79
CA GLU A 37 -14.12 -1.87 -2.33
C GLU A 37 -12.83 -2.26 -1.62
N ASN A 38 -11.98 -3.09 -2.22
CA ASN A 38 -10.70 -3.45 -1.62
C ASN A 38 -9.79 -2.23 -1.48
N TYR A 39 -9.74 -1.35 -2.48
CA TYR A 39 -8.92 -0.14 -2.41
C TYR A 39 -9.47 0.91 -1.45
N ALA A 40 -10.79 0.99 -1.32
CA ALA A 40 -11.41 1.80 -0.27
C ALA A 40 -10.98 1.30 1.13
N ASP A 41 -10.94 -0.02 1.34
CA ASP A 41 -10.48 -0.61 2.59
C ASP A 41 -8.97 -0.39 2.82
N LEU A 42 -8.14 -0.49 1.77
CA LEU A 42 -6.71 -0.16 1.86
C LEU A 42 -6.46 1.29 2.29
N HIS A 43 -7.27 2.23 1.80
CA HIS A 43 -7.19 3.63 2.21
C HIS A 43 -7.67 3.82 3.66
N THR A 44 -8.89 3.39 3.98
CA THR A 44 -9.52 3.63 5.28
C THR A 44 -8.81 2.96 6.45
N SER A 45 -8.19 1.79 6.22
CA SER A 45 -7.33 1.10 7.21
C SER A 45 -6.00 1.82 7.47
N GLY A 46 -5.64 2.79 6.62
CA GLY A 46 -4.35 3.46 6.65
C GLY A 46 -3.19 2.57 6.18
N TYR A 47 -3.46 1.56 5.34
CA TYR A 47 -2.43 0.71 4.73
C TYR A 47 -1.62 1.50 3.68
N LEU A 48 -2.29 2.26 2.81
CA LEU A 48 -1.62 3.04 1.76
C LEU A 48 -0.70 4.13 2.31
N ARG A 49 -1.06 4.77 3.44
CA ARG A 49 -0.22 5.80 4.08
C ARG A 49 1.05 5.22 4.75
N GLN A 50 1.19 3.90 4.88
CA GLN A 50 2.35 3.33 5.58
C GLN A 50 3.66 3.68 4.87
N ILE A 51 3.69 3.61 3.53
CA ILE A 51 4.89 3.92 2.72
C ILE A 51 5.18 5.43 2.61
N VAL A 52 4.18 6.27 2.80
CA VAL A 52 4.29 7.72 2.65
C VAL A 52 5.24 8.27 3.72
N PRO A 53 6.20 9.17 3.39
CA PRO A 53 7.07 9.80 4.38
C PRO A 53 6.30 10.49 5.51
N ALA A 54 6.87 10.51 6.71
CA ALA A 54 6.21 11.07 7.89
C ALA A 54 5.93 12.57 7.75
N GLU A 55 6.82 13.33 7.11
CA GLU A 55 6.60 14.76 6.84
C GLU A 55 5.39 15.06 5.92
N TYR A 56 4.89 14.05 5.20
CA TYR A 56 3.73 14.17 4.31
C TYR A 56 2.50 13.43 4.85
N GLY A 57 2.48 13.07 6.14
CA GLY A 57 1.31 12.48 6.82
C GLY A 57 1.25 10.95 6.82
N GLY A 58 2.34 10.28 6.41
CA GLY A 58 2.44 8.82 6.43
C GLY A 58 3.20 8.24 7.61
N ALA A 59 3.44 6.92 7.57
CA ALA A 59 4.22 6.23 8.60
C ALA A 59 5.72 6.12 8.26
N GLY A 60 6.11 6.35 7.00
CA GLY A 60 7.49 6.31 6.53
C GLY A 60 8.11 4.92 6.47
N ALA A 61 7.31 3.89 6.20
CA ALA A 61 7.74 2.50 6.15
C ALA A 61 8.99 2.33 5.27
N ASN A 62 9.95 1.54 5.76
CA ASN A 62 11.10 1.13 4.96
C ASN A 62 10.79 -0.09 4.09
N LEU A 63 11.74 -0.51 3.25
CA LEU A 63 11.57 -1.66 2.36
C LEU A 63 11.19 -2.94 3.10
N PHE A 64 11.87 -3.24 4.21
CA PHE A 64 11.59 -4.45 4.99
C PHE A 64 10.19 -4.43 5.61
N GLU A 65 9.78 -3.30 6.20
CA GLU A 65 8.42 -3.09 6.71
C GLU A 65 7.37 -3.25 5.60
N THR A 66 7.66 -2.73 4.40
CA THR A 66 6.79 -2.84 3.22
C THR A 66 6.64 -4.29 2.78
N VAL A 67 7.73 -5.05 2.74
CA VAL A 67 7.72 -6.49 2.41
C VAL A 67 6.88 -7.28 3.42
N LEU A 68 7.03 -7.03 4.73
CA LEU A 68 6.23 -7.70 5.76
C LEU A 68 4.72 -7.45 5.58
N MET A 69 4.34 -6.21 5.29
CA MET A 69 2.95 -5.84 5.04
C MET A 69 2.42 -6.46 3.74
N GLN A 70 3.21 -6.47 2.68
CA GLN A 70 2.83 -7.04 1.37
C GLN A 70 2.67 -8.56 1.44
N GLU A 71 3.62 -9.26 2.08
CA GLU A 71 3.55 -10.70 2.32
C GLU A 71 2.24 -11.06 3.04
N ARG A 72 1.91 -10.33 4.11
CA ARG A 72 0.69 -10.62 4.86
C ARG A 72 -0.59 -10.29 4.09
N LEU A 73 -0.64 -9.15 3.39
CA LEU A 73 -1.82 -8.76 2.60
C LEU A 73 -2.09 -9.75 1.46
N ALA A 74 -1.03 -10.20 0.77
CA ALA A 74 -1.13 -11.11 -0.37
C ALA A 74 -1.70 -12.49 -0.01
N GLN A 75 -1.66 -12.89 1.27
CA GLN A 75 -2.32 -14.11 1.75
C GLN A 75 -3.86 -14.01 1.72
N GLY A 76 -4.41 -12.79 1.70
CA GLY A 76 -5.84 -12.56 1.57
C GLY A 76 -6.27 -12.37 0.12
N ASP A 77 -5.61 -11.45 -0.59
CA ASP A 77 -5.84 -11.20 -2.02
C ASP A 77 -4.53 -10.75 -2.68
N GLY A 78 -3.92 -11.66 -3.44
CA GLY A 78 -2.66 -11.39 -4.14
C GLY A 78 -2.77 -10.36 -5.26
N ALA A 79 -3.92 -10.27 -5.94
CA ALA A 79 -4.12 -9.30 -7.02
C ALA A 79 -4.21 -7.88 -6.46
N THR A 80 -4.98 -7.70 -5.38
CA THR A 80 -5.05 -6.41 -4.66
C THR A 80 -3.68 -6.03 -4.08
N ALA A 81 -2.97 -6.96 -3.45
CA ALA A 81 -1.65 -6.70 -2.89
C ALA A 81 -0.65 -6.21 -3.96
N MET A 82 -0.58 -6.91 -5.10
CA MET A 82 0.28 -6.53 -6.22
C MET A 82 -0.02 -5.13 -6.75
N ALA A 83 -1.30 -4.79 -6.92
CA ALA A 83 -1.66 -3.48 -7.44
C ALA A 83 -1.41 -2.35 -6.42
N ALA A 84 -1.64 -2.59 -5.12
CA ALA A 84 -1.23 -1.66 -4.07
C ALA A 84 0.30 -1.46 -4.03
N ASN A 85 1.06 -2.53 -4.29
CA ASN A 85 2.52 -2.49 -4.34
C ASN A 85 3.04 -1.56 -5.45
N MET A 86 2.29 -1.33 -6.53
CA MET A 86 2.72 -0.40 -7.58
C MET A 86 2.91 1.03 -7.04
N THR A 87 1.94 1.50 -6.24
CA THR A 87 2.03 2.80 -5.54
C THR A 87 3.16 2.80 -4.53
N MET A 88 3.26 1.74 -3.70
CA MET A 88 4.28 1.66 -2.64
C MET A 88 5.70 1.65 -3.21
N HIS A 89 5.92 0.83 -4.24
CA HIS A 89 7.19 0.75 -4.93
C HIS A 89 7.59 2.09 -5.53
N LEU A 90 6.66 2.78 -6.21
CA LEU A 90 6.98 4.06 -6.84
C LEU A 90 7.33 5.13 -5.80
N ILE A 91 6.56 5.26 -4.73
CA ILE A 91 6.84 6.21 -3.64
C ILE A 91 8.18 5.89 -2.99
N GLY A 92 8.43 4.63 -2.63
CA GLY A 92 9.69 4.19 -2.04
C GLY A 92 10.88 4.49 -2.94
N ARG A 93 10.78 4.18 -4.24
CA ARG A 93 11.82 4.47 -5.22
C ARG A 93 12.09 5.96 -5.36
N VAL A 94 11.05 6.79 -5.49
CA VAL A 94 11.22 8.25 -5.64
C VAL A 94 11.83 8.86 -4.38
N ARG A 95 11.44 8.38 -3.20
CA ARG A 95 12.06 8.75 -1.92
C ARG A 95 13.55 8.42 -1.88
N GLU A 96 13.94 7.24 -2.34
CA GLU A 96 15.34 6.79 -2.32
C GLU A 96 16.20 7.50 -3.36
N VAL A 97 15.68 7.70 -4.58
CA VAL A 97 16.45 8.25 -5.70
C VAL A 97 16.41 9.78 -5.73
N GLY A 98 15.33 10.40 -5.27
CA GLY A 98 15.18 11.86 -5.22
C GLY A 98 15.12 12.54 -6.59
N ASN A 99 14.69 11.84 -7.65
CA ASN A 99 14.70 12.36 -9.02
C ASN A 99 13.42 13.08 -9.46
N TRP A 100 12.46 13.30 -8.56
CA TRP A 100 11.24 14.06 -8.83
C TRP A 100 11.31 15.47 -8.27
N PRO A 101 10.64 16.46 -8.89
CA PRO A 101 10.47 17.77 -8.28
C PRO A 101 9.81 17.65 -6.90
N ALA A 102 10.41 18.24 -5.87
CA ALA A 102 9.94 18.12 -4.50
C ALA A 102 8.45 18.50 -4.32
N PRO A 103 7.93 19.60 -4.92
CA PRO A 103 6.51 19.93 -4.80
C PRO A 103 5.57 18.89 -5.40
N LEU A 104 6.00 18.21 -6.47
CA LEU A 104 5.21 17.14 -7.10
C LEU A 104 5.18 15.90 -6.22
N PHE A 105 6.32 15.50 -5.68
CA PHE A 105 6.41 14.35 -4.79
C PHE A 105 5.62 14.56 -3.50
N GLU A 106 5.70 15.76 -2.92
CA GLU A 106 4.88 16.16 -1.77
C GLU A 106 3.38 16.06 -2.09
N ALA A 107 2.93 16.66 -3.20
CA ALA A 107 1.51 16.66 -3.56
C ALA A 107 0.98 15.23 -3.71
N ILE A 108 1.73 14.34 -4.37
CA ILE A 108 1.35 12.93 -4.55
C ILE A 108 1.34 12.18 -3.22
N CYS A 109 2.35 12.39 -2.37
CA CYS A 109 2.39 11.77 -1.04
C CYS A 109 1.19 12.17 -0.18
N ARG A 110 0.82 13.45 -0.17
CA ARG A 110 -0.36 13.95 0.54
C ARG A 110 -1.64 13.34 0.00
N ASP A 111 -1.80 13.28 -1.32
CA ASP A 111 -3.00 12.74 -1.94
C ASP A 111 -3.18 11.24 -1.66
N VAL A 112 -2.08 10.47 -1.62
CA VAL A 112 -2.07 9.06 -1.20
C VAL A 112 -2.49 8.92 0.26
N ALA A 113 -2.01 9.81 1.14
CA ALA A 113 -2.28 9.75 2.57
C ALA A 113 -3.69 10.22 2.96
N GLU A 114 -4.22 11.25 2.29
CA GLU A 114 -5.47 11.92 2.63
C GLU A 114 -6.67 11.37 1.87
N HIS A 115 -6.48 10.98 0.60
CA HIS A 115 -7.57 10.58 -0.29
C HIS A 115 -7.43 9.15 -0.84
N GLY A 116 -6.34 8.45 -0.50
CA GLY A 116 -6.09 7.09 -0.98
C GLY A 116 -5.75 7.05 -2.47
N ALA A 117 -5.16 8.12 -3.00
CA ALA A 117 -4.72 8.16 -4.39
C ALA A 117 -3.76 6.99 -4.70
N LEU A 118 -3.85 6.48 -5.92
CA LEU A 118 -3.00 5.43 -6.44
C LEU A 118 -2.20 5.96 -7.61
N ILE A 119 -0.94 5.57 -7.70
CA ILE A 119 -0.05 5.98 -8.78
C ILE A 119 0.82 4.81 -9.21
N ASN A 120 1.10 4.73 -10.50
CA ASN A 120 2.04 3.78 -11.06
C ASN A 120 2.79 4.40 -12.24
N GLY A 121 3.89 3.78 -12.65
CA GLY A 121 4.59 4.10 -13.88
C GLY A 121 4.04 3.33 -15.09
N ALA A 122 3.94 4.00 -16.23
CA ALA A 122 3.77 3.33 -17.51
C ALA A 122 5.14 2.92 -18.06
N ALA A 123 5.25 1.69 -18.56
CA ALA A 123 6.40 1.25 -19.34
C ALA A 123 6.15 1.54 -20.82
N SER A 124 7.18 1.99 -21.54
CA SER A 124 7.19 2.24 -22.97
C SER A 124 8.51 1.80 -23.57
#